data_AF-M4V7Z4-F1
#
_entry.id   AF-M4V7Z4-F1
#
_cell.length_a   1.000
_cell.length_b   1.000
_cell.length_c   1.000
_cell.angle_alpha   90.00
_cell.angle_beta   90.00
_cell.angle_gamma   90.00
#
_symmetry.space_group_name_H-M   'P 1'
#
loop_
_entity.id
_entity.type
_entity.pdbx_description
1 polymer ?
#
loop_
_entity_poly.entity_id
_entity_poly.type
_entity_poly.pdbx_seq_one_letter_code
_entity_poly.pdbx_strand_id
1 'polypeptide(L)'
;MSQTAGFTLDGLFCSSKFLDTLERIRLTTDTDNETWHEVLKMPAKDYQNLRLGKAEITDKLVENVSEHFHVDPLSLLKGRIDFKDLALRHQNTDQEIPESYSKAAFGRKRTSITSVNFLEKYVGWRLRLDAMKSLGIGEKDLQDPFSPISMRFITDLCAYLHDRQFSEQDFFAMGAFTYEGNKNSVIAQLFANLSCPLDAYEFFFNDCMKLFEQNCIYTITHSTALGMTVEYVTNPHVAAESGVPHLGNTHVCHLKVGSIANVTRYIGLPPSQIEKTSCVHQGDAVCTLEITFPKVRMHARV
;
A
#
# COMPACT_ATOMS: atom_id res chain seq x y z
N MET A 1 42.19 -8.61 -16.84
CA MET A 1 42.39 -9.73 -15.89
C MET A 1 41.51 -9.46 -14.68
N SER A 2 40.31 -10.05 -14.65
CA SER A 2 39.37 -9.91 -13.54
C SER A 2 39.77 -10.89 -12.44
N GLN A 3 40.11 -10.41 -11.25
CA GLN A 3 40.30 -11.26 -10.07
C GLN A 3 38.91 -11.73 -9.61
N THR A 4 38.53 -12.96 -9.95
CA THR A 4 37.36 -13.63 -9.38
C THR A 4 37.67 -13.96 -7.92
N ALA A 5 37.29 -13.07 -7.01
CA ALA A 5 37.28 -13.36 -5.58
C ALA A 5 36.25 -14.49 -5.36
N GLY A 6 36.73 -15.68 -5.02
CA GLY A 6 35.86 -16.80 -4.65
C GLY A 6 35.08 -16.46 -3.39
N PHE A 7 33.76 -16.42 -3.47
CA PHE A 7 32.89 -16.27 -2.32
C PHE A 7 32.75 -17.64 -1.64
N THR A 8 33.55 -17.92 -0.61
CA THR A 8 33.31 -19.12 0.21
C THR A 8 32.07 -18.88 1.07
N LEU A 9 30.99 -19.63 0.81
CA LEU A 9 29.71 -19.59 1.53
C LEU A 9 29.80 -20.23 2.94
N ASP A 10 30.92 -20.03 3.63
CA ASP A 10 31.18 -20.61 4.95
C ASP A 10 30.51 -19.76 6.04
N GLY A 11 29.23 -20.06 6.32
CA GLY A 11 28.59 -19.65 7.57
C GLY A 11 27.19 -19.05 7.43
N LEU A 12 26.21 -19.72 8.04
CA LEU A 12 24.88 -19.19 8.40
C LEU A 12 24.06 -18.59 7.25
N PHE A 13 24.17 -19.19 6.06
CA PHE A 13 23.24 -18.88 4.98
C PHE A 13 21.87 -19.52 5.25
N CYS A 14 20.86 -18.69 5.52
CA CYS A 14 19.49 -19.17 5.64
C CYS A 14 18.94 -19.49 4.24
N SER A 15 19.09 -20.75 3.82
CA SER A 15 18.66 -21.24 2.50
C SER A 15 17.21 -20.86 2.18
N SER A 16 16.32 -20.86 3.17
CA SER A 16 14.92 -20.45 2.98
C SER A 16 14.75 -19.01 2.48
N LYS A 17 15.56 -18.06 2.97
CA LYS A 17 15.48 -16.65 2.56
C LYS A 17 15.94 -16.44 1.13
N PHE A 18 17.00 -17.12 0.73
CA PHE A 18 17.49 -17.07 -0.64
C PHE A 18 16.45 -17.65 -1.61
N LEU A 19 15.84 -18.80 -1.28
CA LEU A 19 14.79 -19.40 -2.09
C LEU A 19 13.54 -18.53 -2.18
N ASP A 20 13.16 -17.84 -1.09
CA ASP A 20 12.08 -16.85 -1.12
C ASP A 20 12.42 -15.67 -2.04
N THR A 21 13.67 -15.21 -2.01
CA THR A 21 14.17 -14.13 -2.88
C THR A 21 14.11 -14.54 -4.35
N LEU A 22 14.56 -15.75 -4.69
CA LEU A 22 14.48 -16.30 -6.04
C LEU A 22 13.04 -16.38 -6.56
N GLU A 23 12.12 -16.90 -5.74
CA GLU A 23 10.71 -16.98 -6.13
C GLU A 23 10.09 -15.59 -6.28
N ARG A 24 10.49 -14.62 -5.44
CA ARG A 24 10.04 -13.24 -5.56
C ARG A 24 10.54 -12.59 -6.84
N ILE A 25 11.80 -12.78 -7.22
CA ILE A 25 12.33 -12.30 -8.51
C ILE A 25 11.45 -12.83 -9.64
N ARG A 26 11.32 -14.16 -9.75
CA ARG A 26 10.57 -14.83 -10.80
C ARG A 26 9.15 -14.28 -10.96
N LEU A 27 8.45 -14.13 -9.84
CA LEU A 27 7.06 -13.67 -9.85
C LEU A 27 6.94 -12.15 -10.09
N THR A 28 7.91 -11.35 -9.65
CA THR A 28 7.95 -9.90 -9.90
C THR A 28 8.26 -9.58 -11.35
N THR A 29 9.06 -10.38 -12.02
CA THR A 29 9.45 -10.23 -13.43
C THR A 29 8.55 -10.99 -14.40
N ASP A 30 7.46 -11.58 -13.91
CA ASP A 30 6.51 -12.40 -14.68
C ASP A 30 7.20 -13.50 -15.52
N THR A 31 8.30 -14.04 -15.01
CA THR A 31 9.05 -15.09 -15.68
C THR A 31 8.34 -16.43 -15.50
N ASP A 32 7.91 -17.01 -16.61
CA ASP A 32 7.29 -18.34 -16.63
C ASP A 32 8.30 -19.42 -16.18
N ASN A 33 7.81 -20.63 -15.89
CA ASN A 33 8.69 -21.68 -15.37
C ASN A 33 9.76 -22.12 -16.37
N GLU A 34 9.45 -22.20 -17.67
CA GLU A 34 10.40 -22.65 -18.68
C GLU A 34 11.57 -21.66 -18.78
N THR A 35 11.25 -20.38 -19.00
CA THR A 35 12.23 -19.28 -18.98
C THR A 35 12.99 -19.26 -17.65
N TRP A 36 12.32 -19.49 -16.52
CA TRP A 36 12.97 -19.54 -15.22
C TRP A 36 14.02 -20.65 -15.11
N HIS A 37 13.72 -21.87 -15.61
CA HIS A 37 14.68 -22.97 -15.61
C HIS A 37 15.89 -22.68 -16.51
N GLU A 38 15.68 -22.00 -17.64
CA GLU A 38 16.75 -21.53 -18.52
C GLU A 38 17.65 -20.51 -17.81
N VAL A 39 17.05 -19.52 -17.13
CA VAL A 39 17.78 -18.52 -16.34
C VAL A 39 18.63 -19.20 -15.26
N LEU A 40 18.07 -20.16 -14.52
CA LEU A 40 18.81 -20.89 -13.51
C LEU A 40 19.88 -21.83 -14.10
N LYS A 41 19.79 -22.15 -15.41
CA LYS A 41 20.52 -23.24 -16.09
C LYS A 41 20.39 -24.55 -15.32
N MET A 42 19.17 -24.83 -14.83
CA MET A 42 18.88 -25.92 -13.91
C MET A 42 17.60 -26.65 -14.32
N PRO A 43 17.64 -27.98 -14.50
CA PRO A 43 16.44 -28.78 -14.76
C PRO A 43 15.38 -28.64 -13.67
N ALA A 44 14.10 -28.82 -14.03
CA ALA A 44 12.98 -28.68 -13.09
C ALA A 44 13.09 -29.59 -11.85
N LYS A 45 13.58 -30.81 -12.03
CA LYS A 45 13.84 -31.76 -10.93
C LYS A 45 14.87 -31.24 -9.94
N ASP A 46 15.93 -30.59 -10.42
CA ASP A 46 17.01 -30.07 -9.58
C ASP A 46 16.55 -28.81 -8.84
N TYR A 47 15.76 -27.96 -9.50
CA TYR A 47 15.12 -26.82 -8.84
C TYR A 47 14.14 -27.27 -7.75
N GLN A 48 13.38 -28.35 -7.98
CA GLN A 48 12.53 -28.94 -6.95
C GLN A 48 13.36 -29.48 -5.77
N ASN A 49 14.46 -30.17 -6.03
CA ASN A 49 15.37 -30.62 -4.97
C ASN A 49 15.94 -29.43 -4.17
N LEU A 50 16.33 -28.36 -4.84
CA LEU A 50 16.78 -27.12 -4.21
C LEU A 50 15.69 -26.52 -3.31
N ARG A 51 14.45 -26.42 -3.80
CA ARG A 51 13.30 -25.93 -3.00
C ARG A 51 12.98 -26.79 -1.79
N LEU A 52 13.24 -28.10 -1.87
CA LEU A 52 13.08 -29.05 -0.76
C LEU A 52 14.29 -29.07 0.20
N GLY A 53 15.31 -28.25 -0.03
CA GLY A 53 16.55 -28.25 0.76
C GLY A 53 17.41 -29.50 0.55
N LYS A 54 17.19 -30.24 -0.54
CA LYS A 54 17.94 -31.46 -0.92
C LYS A 54 19.12 -31.18 -1.86
N ALA A 55 19.26 -29.94 -2.32
CA ALA A 55 20.39 -29.48 -3.13
C ALA A 55 20.96 -28.20 -2.54
N GLU A 56 22.25 -27.98 -2.75
CA GLU A 56 22.96 -26.79 -2.27
C GLU A 56 22.82 -25.63 -3.26
N ILE A 57 22.87 -24.40 -2.73
CA ILE A 57 22.97 -23.19 -3.53
C ILE A 57 24.41 -23.09 -4.02
N THR A 58 24.62 -23.08 -5.33
CA THR A 58 25.96 -22.98 -5.94
C THR A 58 26.26 -21.55 -6.37
N ASP A 59 27.53 -21.17 -6.41
CA ASP A 59 27.95 -19.84 -6.90
C ASP A 59 27.42 -19.58 -8.32
N LYS A 60 27.46 -20.61 -9.17
CA LYS A 60 26.97 -20.53 -10.55
C LYS A 60 25.48 -20.21 -10.65
N LEU A 61 24.65 -20.70 -9.72
CA LEU A 61 23.24 -20.34 -9.65
C LEU A 61 23.07 -18.84 -9.35
N VAL A 62 23.84 -18.32 -8.39
CA VAL A 62 23.83 -16.91 -8.00
C VAL A 62 24.29 -16.05 -9.18
N GLU A 63 25.41 -16.41 -9.81
CA GLU A 63 25.96 -15.73 -11.00
C GLU A 63 24.94 -15.67 -12.14
N ASN A 64 24.30 -16.80 -12.48
CA ASN A 64 23.33 -16.85 -13.58
C ASN A 64 22.14 -15.90 -13.34
N VAL A 65 21.57 -15.90 -12.13
CA VAL A 65 20.43 -15.03 -11.77
C VAL A 65 20.87 -13.56 -11.73
N SER A 66 22.03 -13.29 -11.14
CA SER A 66 22.59 -11.95 -11.06
C SER A 66 22.89 -11.33 -12.42
N GLU A 67 23.45 -12.11 -13.34
CA GLU A 67 23.73 -11.69 -14.72
C GLU A 67 22.43 -11.40 -15.48
N HIS A 68 21.45 -12.30 -15.42
CA HIS A 68 20.20 -12.17 -16.18
C HIS A 68 19.34 -10.98 -15.74
N PHE A 69 19.19 -10.76 -14.43
CA PHE A 69 18.35 -9.68 -13.89
C PHE A 69 19.13 -8.40 -13.55
N HIS A 70 20.43 -8.38 -13.84
CA HIS A 70 21.34 -7.29 -13.46
C HIS A 70 21.18 -6.91 -11.98
N VAL A 71 21.28 -7.90 -11.09
CA VAL A 71 21.21 -7.72 -9.63
C VAL A 71 22.54 -8.11 -8.99
N ASP A 72 23.00 -7.31 -8.03
CA ASP A 72 24.24 -7.58 -7.30
C ASP A 72 24.17 -8.96 -6.59
N PRO A 73 25.13 -9.88 -6.81
CA PRO A 73 25.16 -11.21 -6.19
C PRO A 73 25.03 -11.18 -4.67
N LEU A 74 25.69 -10.24 -4.00
CA LEU A 74 25.63 -10.12 -2.55
C LEU A 74 24.25 -9.67 -2.06
N SER A 75 23.59 -8.79 -2.81
CA SER A 75 22.23 -8.33 -2.53
C SER A 75 21.22 -9.45 -2.76
N LEU A 76 21.38 -10.25 -3.81
CA LEU A 76 20.59 -11.46 -4.07
C LEU A 76 20.73 -12.46 -2.91
N LEU A 77 21.97 -12.79 -2.54
CA LEU A 77 22.28 -13.65 -1.41
C LEU A 77 21.69 -13.12 -0.09
N LYS A 78 21.77 -11.83 0.18
CA LYS A 78 21.23 -11.22 1.41
C LYS A 78 19.72 -11.00 1.38
N GLY A 79 19.05 -11.24 0.25
CA GLY A 79 17.64 -10.89 0.04
C GLY A 79 17.38 -9.39 0.19
N ARG A 80 18.28 -8.55 -0.33
CA ARG A 80 18.24 -7.08 -0.29
C ARG A 80 18.10 -6.51 -1.70
N ILE A 81 17.13 -7.03 -2.46
CA ILE A 81 16.83 -6.56 -3.81
C ILE A 81 15.77 -5.48 -3.73
N ASP A 82 15.93 -4.41 -4.50
CA ASP A 82 14.84 -3.48 -4.78
C ASP A 82 13.89 -4.10 -5.80
N PHE A 83 12.87 -4.78 -5.29
CA PHE A 83 11.88 -5.46 -6.14
C PHE A 83 10.98 -4.49 -6.91
N LYS A 84 10.87 -3.23 -6.48
CA LYS A 84 10.10 -2.23 -7.24
C LYS A 84 10.88 -1.81 -8.47
N ASP A 85 12.16 -1.50 -8.30
CA ASP A 85 13.06 -1.22 -9.43
C ASP A 85 13.16 -2.41 -10.39
N LEU A 86 13.32 -3.63 -9.85
CA LEU A 86 13.35 -4.85 -10.66
C LEU A 86 12.07 -5.01 -11.49
N ALA A 87 10.90 -4.78 -10.89
CA ALA A 87 9.64 -4.81 -11.62
C ALA A 87 9.59 -3.77 -12.74
N LEU A 88 10.04 -2.54 -12.49
CA LEU A 88 10.03 -1.47 -13.50
C LEU A 88 10.92 -1.80 -14.70
N ARG A 89 12.05 -2.50 -14.49
CA ARG A 89 12.98 -2.90 -15.55
C ARG A 89 12.49 -4.06 -16.41
N HIS A 90 11.65 -4.94 -15.86
CA HIS A 90 11.27 -6.21 -16.51
C HIS A 90 9.77 -6.36 -16.79
N GLN A 91 8.89 -5.58 -16.16
CA GLN A 91 7.47 -5.61 -16.46
C GLN A 91 7.25 -5.07 -17.88
N ASN A 92 6.35 -5.74 -18.60
CA ASN A 92 5.99 -5.37 -19.94
C ASN A 92 5.44 -3.93 -19.93
N THR A 93 6.14 -3.01 -20.61
CA THR A 93 5.81 -1.57 -20.60
C THR A 93 4.44 -1.29 -21.19
N ASP A 94 3.88 -2.24 -21.92
CA ASP A 94 2.66 -2.09 -22.71
C ASP A 94 1.38 -2.41 -21.93
N GLN A 95 1.48 -2.97 -20.71
CA GLN A 95 0.29 -3.16 -19.87
C GLN A 95 -0.28 -1.80 -19.44
N GLU A 96 -1.40 -1.39 -20.00
CA GLU A 96 -2.11 -0.20 -19.55
C GLU A 96 -2.89 -0.48 -18.27
N ILE A 97 -3.06 0.54 -17.44
CA ILE A 97 -3.98 0.47 -16.31
C ILE A 97 -5.40 0.16 -16.82
N PRO A 98 -6.17 -0.76 -16.18
CA PRO A 98 -7.54 -1.03 -16.59
C PRO A 98 -8.37 0.25 -16.69
N GLU A 99 -9.18 0.36 -17.74
CA GLU A 99 -10.01 1.55 -18.03
C GLU A 99 -10.94 1.92 -16.86
N SER A 100 -11.43 0.91 -16.13
CA SER A 100 -12.25 1.10 -14.93
C SER A 100 -11.55 1.90 -13.83
N TYR A 101 -10.22 1.99 -13.85
CA TYR A 101 -9.43 2.75 -12.88
C TYR A 101 -8.92 4.08 -13.41
N SER A 102 -9.01 4.33 -14.72
CA SER A 102 -8.72 5.64 -15.32
C SER A 102 -9.98 6.51 -15.46
N LYS A 103 -11.17 5.90 -15.52
CA LYS A 103 -12.46 6.61 -15.54
C LYS A 103 -12.81 7.22 -14.17
N ALA A 104 -13.37 8.43 -14.17
CA ALA A 104 -13.72 9.17 -12.94
C ALA A 104 -12.56 9.24 -11.93
N ALA A 105 -11.35 9.48 -12.44
CA ALA A 105 -10.11 9.47 -11.66
C ALA A 105 -9.89 10.77 -10.86
N PHE A 106 -10.85 11.10 -9.98
CA PHE A 106 -10.83 12.28 -9.11
C PHE A 106 -10.07 12.08 -7.80
N GLY A 107 -9.56 10.86 -7.56
CA GLY A 107 -8.67 10.53 -6.45
C GLY A 107 -7.19 10.63 -6.83
N ARG A 108 -6.32 10.47 -5.84
CA ARG A 108 -4.86 10.40 -6.00
C ARG A 108 -4.35 9.02 -5.58
N LYS A 109 -3.31 8.51 -6.26
CA LYS A 109 -2.76 7.17 -6.03
C LYS A 109 -2.17 6.93 -4.64
N ARG A 110 -1.85 7.99 -3.89
CA ARG A 110 -1.24 7.92 -2.55
C ARG A 110 -1.88 6.89 -1.61
N THR A 111 -3.20 6.95 -1.41
CA THR A 111 -3.90 6.03 -0.50
C THR A 111 -3.77 4.58 -0.97
N SER A 112 -3.86 4.36 -2.28
CA SER A 112 -3.71 3.04 -2.87
C SER A 112 -2.29 2.51 -2.76
N ILE A 113 -1.28 3.36 -2.98
CA ILE A 113 0.14 3.05 -2.77
C ILE A 113 0.38 2.64 -1.31
N THR A 114 -0.11 3.43 -0.35
CA THR A 114 0.06 3.09 1.07
C THR A 114 -0.66 1.80 1.44
N SER A 115 -1.82 1.53 0.83
CA SER A 115 -2.59 0.31 1.06
C SER A 115 -1.86 -0.94 0.54
N VAL A 116 -1.30 -0.91 -0.68
CA VAL A 116 -0.50 -2.05 -1.16
C VAL A 116 0.81 -2.22 -0.39
N ASN A 117 1.45 -1.13 0.04
CA ASN A 117 2.64 -1.19 0.88
C ASN A 117 2.35 -1.79 2.27
N PHE A 118 1.15 -1.54 2.82
CA PHE A 118 0.70 -2.16 4.06
C PHE A 118 0.67 -3.69 3.92
N LEU A 119 0.10 -4.21 2.83
CA LEU A 119 0.03 -5.65 2.58
C LEU A 119 1.41 -6.30 2.61
N GLU A 120 2.40 -5.72 1.91
CA GLU A 120 3.75 -6.27 1.93
C GLU A 120 4.41 -6.21 3.31
N LYS A 121 4.23 -5.09 4.04
CA LYS A 121 4.89 -4.88 5.32
C LYS A 121 4.34 -5.80 6.43
N TYR A 122 3.03 -6.01 6.46
CA TYR A 122 2.38 -6.69 7.60
C TYR A 122 1.86 -8.09 7.28
N VAL A 123 1.62 -8.40 6.01
CA VAL A 123 1.02 -9.68 5.60
C VAL A 123 1.98 -10.49 4.73
N GLY A 124 2.67 -9.82 3.82
CA GLY A 124 3.73 -10.40 3.00
C GLY A 124 3.60 -10.05 1.52
N TRP A 125 4.73 -10.11 0.83
CA TRP A 125 4.83 -9.72 -0.58
C TRP A 125 3.97 -10.56 -1.52
N ARG A 126 3.71 -11.83 -1.18
CA ARG A 126 2.88 -12.74 -2.00
C ARG A 126 1.46 -12.22 -2.15
N LEU A 127 0.82 -11.84 -1.05
CA LEU A 127 -0.54 -11.29 -1.09
C LEU A 127 -0.58 -9.96 -1.82
N ARG A 128 0.42 -9.09 -1.61
CA ARG A 128 0.53 -7.83 -2.36
C ARG A 128 0.58 -8.08 -3.87
N LEU A 129 1.43 -9.01 -4.30
CA LEU A 129 1.58 -9.33 -5.71
C LEU A 129 0.32 -10.00 -6.30
N ASP A 130 -0.29 -10.93 -5.57
CA ASP A 130 -1.54 -11.58 -5.95
C ASP A 130 -2.66 -10.54 -6.12
N ALA A 131 -2.80 -9.61 -5.17
CA ALA A 131 -3.78 -8.52 -5.25
C ALA A 131 -3.52 -7.62 -6.46
N MET A 132 -2.29 -7.17 -6.67
CA MET A 132 -1.92 -6.33 -7.82
C MET A 132 -2.21 -7.03 -9.16
N LYS A 133 -1.81 -8.29 -9.31
CA LYS A 133 -2.09 -9.10 -10.51
C LYS A 133 -3.58 -9.31 -10.75
N SER A 134 -4.34 -9.63 -9.70
CA SER A 134 -5.78 -9.85 -9.81
C SER A 134 -6.54 -8.61 -10.28
N LEU A 135 -6.01 -7.42 -9.97
CA LEU A 135 -6.59 -6.15 -10.38
C LEU A 135 -5.95 -5.63 -11.67
N GLY A 136 -4.99 -6.33 -12.29
CA GLY A 136 -4.33 -5.87 -13.51
C GLY A 136 -3.46 -4.62 -13.31
N ILE A 137 -2.90 -4.42 -12.11
CA ILE A 137 -2.04 -3.27 -11.76
C ILE A 137 -0.59 -3.71 -11.63
N GLY A 138 0.32 -3.00 -12.30
CA GLY A 138 1.77 -3.17 -12.19
C GLY A 138 2.42 -2.19 -11.19
N GLU A 139 3.73 -2.35 -10.97
CA GLU A 139 4.50 -1.42 -10.11
C GLU A 139 4.61 -0.03 -10.72
N LYS A 140 4.70 0.04 -12.05
CA LYS A 140 4.77 1.30 -12.80
C LYS A 140 3.55 2.18 -12.58
N ASP A 141 2.38 1.56 -12.40
CA ASP A 141 1.12 2.27 -12.22
C ASP A 141 1.05 2.97 -10.87
N LEU A 142 1.89 2.59 -9.91
CA LEU A 142 1.88 3.06 -8.52
C LEU A 142 3.12 3.87 -8.14
N GLN A 143 3.85 4.43 -9.12
CA GLN A 143 5.05 5.23 -8.88
C GLN A 143 4.74 6.66 -8.41
N ASP A 144 3.82 7.35 -9.10
CA ASP A 144 3.49 8.73 -8.80
C ASP A 144 2.29 8.83 -7.85
N PRO A 145 2.48 9.26 -6.59
CA PRO A 145 1.39 9.38 -5.63
C PRO A 145 0.38 10.48 -5.95
N PHE A 146 0.71 11.42 -6.84
CA PHE A 146 -0.16 12.52 -7.27
C PHE A 146 -0.89 12.25 -8.58
N SER A 147 -0.52 11.19 -9.30
CA SER A 147 -1.25 10.78 -10.49
C SER A 147 -2.71 10.46 -10.15
N PRO A 148 -3.66 10.82 -11.03
CA PRO A 148 -5.07 10.54 -10.83
C PRO A 148 -5.34 9.03 -10.84
N ILE A 149 -6.32 8.59 -10.04
CA ILE A 149 -6.86 7.23 -10.08
C ILE A 149 -8.32 7.22 -9.62
N SER A 150 -9.11 6.32 -10.20
CA SER A 150 -10.50 6.10 -9.79
C SER A 150 -10.57 5.53 -8.37
N MET A 151 -11.58 5.97 -7.62
CA MET A 151 -11.95 5.36 -6.34
C MET A 151 -12.32 3.87 -6.50
N ARG A 152 -12.66 3.45 -7.73
CA ARG A 152 -12.94 2.05 -8.05
C ARG A 152 -11.77 1.12 -7.71
N PHE A 153 -10.52 1.54 -7.93
CA PHE A 153 -9.35 0.70 -7.64
C PHE A 153 -9.26 0.29 -6.17
N ILE A 154 -9.33 1.27 -5.25
CA ILE A 154 -9.27 0.96 -3.82
C ILE A 154 -10.52 0.20 -3.34
N THR A 155 -11.66 0.43 -3.99
CA THR A 155 -12.91 -0.32 -3.75
C THR A 155 -12.74 -1.80 -4.06
N ASP A 156 -12.24 -2.12 -5.26
CA ASP A 156 -12.00 -3.49 -5.70
C ASP A 156 -10.87 -4.15 -4.91
N LEU A 157 -9.80 -3.41 -4.55
CA LEU A 157 -8.76 -3.92 -3.65
C LEU A 157 -9.34 -4.32 -2.29
N CYS A 158 -10.18 -3.48 -1.67
CA CYS A 158 -10.75 -3.81 -0.37
C CYS A 158 -11.74 -4.99 -0.47
N ALA A 159 -12.53 -5.07 -1.54
CA ALA A 159 -13.41 -6.22 -1.77
C ALA A 159 -12.62 -7.53 -1.94
N TYR A 160 -11.56 -7.50 -2.75
CA TYR A 160 -10.66 -8.62 -2.98
C TYR A 160 -10.00 -9.14 -1.68
N LEU A 161 -9.61 -8.22 -0.80
CA LEU A 161 -9.04 -8.55 0.51
C LEU A 161 -10.09 -9.08 1.48
N HIS A 162 -11.32 -8.59 1.42
CA HIS A 162 -12.42 -9.10 2.22
C HIS A 162 -12.73 -10.56 1.89
N ASP A 163 -12.73 -10.92 0.60
CA ASP A 163 -12.87 -12.32 0.15
C ASP A 163 -11.73 -13.23 0.67
N ARG A 164 -10.63 -12.63 1.12
CA ARG A 164 -9.48 -13.29 1.77
C ARG A 164 -9.46 -13.09 3.29
N GLN A 165 -10.64 -12.91 3.88
CA GLN A 165 -10.88 -12.87 5.33
C GLN A 165 -10.31 -11.64 6.04
N PHE A 166 -10.04 -10.54 5.33
CA PHE A 166 -9.73 -9.27 6.00
C PHE A 166 -10.98 -8.78 6.75
N SER A 167 -10.76 -8.47 8.03
CA SER A 167 -11.75 -7.91 8.93
C SER A 167 -11.81 -6.39 8.85
N GLU A 168 -12.83 -5.78 9.45
CA GLU A 168 -12.93 -4.33 9.60
C GLU A 168 -11.68 -3.72 10.28
N GLN A 169 -11.11 -4.44 11.25
CA GLN A 169 -9.91 -4.01 11.96
C GLN A 169 -8.68 -4.00 11.05
N ASP A 170 -8.58 -4.92 10.09
CA ASP A 170 -7.48 -4.95 9.11
C ASP A 170 -7.57 -3.76 8.16
N PHE A 171 -8.79 -3.43 7.69
CA PHE A 171 -9.01 -2.24 6.87
C PHE A 171 -8.71 -0.95 7.63
N PHE A 172 -9.12 -0.87 8.91
CA PHE A 172 -8.75 0.25 9.78
C PHE A 172 -7.22 0.35 9.92
N ALA A 173 -6.52 -0.75 10.18
CA ALA A 173 -5.06 -0.76 10.31
C ALA A 173 -4.35 -0.35 9.01
N MET A 174 -4.87 -0.81 7.87
CA MET A 174 -4.39 -0.41 6.55
C MET A 174 -4.58 1.09 6.30
N GLY A 175 -5.74 1.62 6.68
CA GLY A 175 -6.01 3.07 6.67
C GLY A 175 -5.06 3.84 7.58
N ALA A 176 -4.84 3.37 8.80
CA ALA A 176 -3.94 4.00 9.76
C ALA A 176 -2.48 4.05 9.29
N PHE A 177 -2.07 3.08 8.46
CA PHE A 177 -0.74 3.04 7.87
C PHE A 177 -0.47 4.18 6.88
N THR A 178 -1.50 4.92 6.42
CA THR A 178 -1.30 6.09 5.55
C THR A 178 -0.41 7.14 6.21
N TYR A 179 -0.44 7.31 7.53
CA TYR A 179 0.48 8.20 8.23
C TYR A 179 1.94 7.77 8.04
N GLU A 180 2.26 6.48 8.15
CA GLU A 180 3.64 6.00 7.99
C GLU A 180 4.19 6.29 6.60
N GLY A 181 3.34 6.20 5.57
CA GLY A 181 3.71 6.53 4.20
C GLY A 181 3.87 8.03 3.93
N ASN A 182 3.26 8.90 4.76
CA ASN A 182 3.14 10.33 4.49
C ASN A 182 3.82 11.24 5.52
N LYS A 183 4.31 10.72 6.65
CA LYS A 183 4.95 11.50 7.72
C LYS A 183 6.19 12.30 7.28
N ASN A 184 6.80 11.93 6.16
CA ASN A 184 7.95 12.63 5.56
C ASN A 184 7.57 13.41 4.29
N SER A 185 6.28 13.56 3.99
CA SER A 185 5.80 14.23 2.78
C SER A 185 5.47 15.71 3.03
N VAL A 186 5.16 16.44 1.96
CA VAL A 186 4.63 17.82 2.03
C VAL A 186 3.38 17.90 2.92
N ILE A 187 2.56 16.84 2.99
CA ILE A 187 1.40 16.82 3.90
C ILE A 187 1.86 17.05 5.33
N ALA A 188 2.82 16.29 5.82
CA ALA A 188 3.29 16.41 7.20
C ALA A 188 3.84 17.80 7.50
N GLN A 189 4.48 18.45 6.51
CA GLN A 189 4.96 19.82 6.63
C GLN A 189 3.81 20.83 6.77
N LEU A 190 2.68 20.62 6.09
CA LEU A 190 1.50 21.47 6.21
C LEU A 190 0.89 21.41 7.63
N PHE A 191 0.96 20.25 8.29
CA PHE A 191 0.50 20.06 9.67
C PHE A 191 1.49 20.58 10.73
N ALA A 192 2.75 20.81 10.38
CA ALA A 192 3.82 21.08 11.36
C ALA A 192 3.60 22.36 12.21
N ASN A 193 2.79 23.29 11.71
CA ASN A 193 2.49 24.55 12.40
C ASN A 193 1.21 24.47 13.27
N LEU A 194 0.50 23.36 13.24
CA LEU A 194 -0.72 23.16 14.01
C LEU A 194 -0.37 22.57 15.38
N SER A 195 -1.06 23.03 16.42
CA SER A 195 -0.71 22.68 17.80
C SER A 195 -1.83 22.00 18.58
N CYS A 196 -3.07 22.06 18.07
CA CYS A 196 -4.20 21.41 18.71
C CYS A 196 -4.94 20.46 17.74
N PRO A 197 -5.59 19.40 18.26
CA PRO A 197 -6.35 18.45 17.44
C PRO A 197 -7.44 19.09 16.59
N LEU A 198 -8.14 20.08 17.15
CA LEU A 198 -9.23 20.76 16.46
C LEU A 198 -8.74 21.42 15.17
N ASP A 199 -7.72 22.27 15.27
CA ASP A 199 -7.13 22.93 14.09
C ASP A 199 -6.61 21.92 13.08
N ALA A 200 -6.01 20.81 13.54
CA ALA A 200 -5.53 19.76 12.65
C ALA A 200 -6.65 19.11 11.85
N TYR A 201 -7.79 18.80 12.46
CA TYR A 201 -8.92 18.22 11.73
C TYR A 201 -9.64 19.24 10.84
N GLU A 202 -9.83 20.48 11.31
CA GLU A 202 -10.42 21.52 10.47
C GLU A 202 -9.57 21.76 9.23
N PHE A 203 -8.25 21.87 9.38
CA PHE A 203 -7.32 21.96 8.26
C PHE A 203 -7.36 20.71 7.37
N PHE A 204 -7.46 19.51 7.97
CA PHE A 204 -7.56 18.27 7.21
C PHE A 204 -8.79 18.27 6.29
N PHE A 205 -9.98 18.52 6.83
CA PHE A 205 -11.23 18.44 6.06
C PHE A 205 -11.45 19.64 5.13
N ASN A 206 -11.08 20.86 5.56
CA ASN A 206 -11.35 22.07 4.79
C ASN A 206 -10.30 22.32 3.70
N ASP A 207 -9.04 21.94 3.91
CA ASP A 207 -7.94 22.28 3.00
C ASP A 207 -7.30 21.03 2.39
N CYS A 208 -6.86 20.09 3.22
CA CYS A 208 -6.11 18.93 2.74
C CYS A 208 -6.93 17.97 1.88
N MET A 209 -8.18 17.67 2.27
CA MET A 209 -9.00 16.71 1.54
C MET A 209 -9.21 17.12 0.08
N LYS A 210 -9.36 18.41 -0.20
CA LYS A 210 -9.47 18.96 -1.57
C LYS A 210 -8.25 18.63 -2.45
N LEU A 211 -7.08 18.43 -1.85
CA LEU A 211 -5.85 18.06 -2.54
C LEU A 211 -5.75 16.55 -2.80
N PHE A 212 -6.41 15.73 -1.97
CA PHE A 212 -6.21 14.28 -1.93
C PHE A 212 -7.32 13.50 -2.62
N GLU A 213 -8.57 13.93 -2.46
CA GLU A 213 -9.69 13.38 -3.19
C GLU A 213 -10.79 14.39 -3.41
N GLN A 214 -11.46 14.29 -4.57
CA GLN A 214 -12.69 15.02 -4.86
C GLN A 214 -13.91 14.10 -4.94
N ASN A 215 -13.74 12.84 -4.50
CA ASN A 215 -14.74 11.78 -4.56
C ASN A 215 -15.88 11.99 -3.55
N CYS A 216 -15.60 12.65 -2.44
CA CYS A 216 -16.57 12.86 -1.36
C CYS A 216 -16.61 14.32 -0.96
N ILE A 217 -17.77 14.76 -0.48
CA ILE A 217 -17.98 16.07 0.13
C ILE A 217 -18.04 15.85 1.63
N TYR A 218 -17.14 16.52 2.36
CA TYR A 218 -17.03 16.44 3.82
C TYR A 218 -17.64 17.70 4.44
N THR A 219 -18.37 17.54 5.54
CA THR A 219 -18.98 18.64 6.28
C THR A 219 -18.80 18.41 7.78
N ILE A 220 -18.17 19.37 8.44
CA ILE A 220 -18.09 19.39 9.92
C ILE A 220 -19.43 19.92 10.42
N THR A 221 -20.24 19.08 11.05
CA THR A 221 -21.58 19.43 11.53
C THR A 221 -21.57 19.87 13.00
N HIS A 222 -20.62 19.37 13.77
CA HIS A 222 -20.41 19.75 15.15
C HIS A 222 -18.91 19.76 15.49
N SER A 223 -18.48 20.69 16.34
CA SER A 223 -17.08 20.79 16.73
C SER A 223 -16.94 21.40 18.12
N THR A 224 -16.04 20.83 18.93
CA THR A 224 -15.71 21.26 20.29
C THR A 224 -14.22 21.10 20.56
N ALA A 225 -13.75 21.50 21.74
CA ALA A 225 -12.37 21.24 22.17
C ALA A 225 -12.05 19.75 22.43
N LEU A 226 -13.07 18.88 22.54
CA LEU A 226 -12.89 17.45 22.88
C LEU A 226 -13.12 16.52 21.69
N GLY A 227 -13.71 17.00 20.61
CA GLY A 227 -14.07 16.19 19.47
C GLY A 227 -14.89 16.95 18.43
N MET A 228 -15.22 16.26 17.34
CA MET A 228 -16.05 16.77 16.26
C MET A 228 -16.88 15.68 15.60
N THR A 229 -17.98 16.08 14.97
CA THR A 229 -18.81 15.23 14.13
C THR A 229 -18.60 15.63 12.69
N VAL A 230 -18.29 14.66 11.84
CA VAL A 230 -18.06 14.87 10.41
C VAL A 230 -18.98 13.98 9.62
N GLU A 231 -19.75 14.61 8.76
CA GLU A 231 -20.58 13.94 7.77
C GLU A 231 -19.89 13.96 6.41
N TYR A 232 -20.04 12.88 5.65
CA TYR A 232 -19.62 12.87 4.26
C TYR A 232 -20.55 12.09 3.35
N VAL A 233 -20.73 12.63 2.15
CA VAL A 233 -21.49 12.02 1.06
C VAL A 233 -20.62 11.86 -0.17
N THR A 234 -21.00 10.94 -1.05
CA THR A 234 -20.38 10.85 -2.37
C THR A 234 -20.64 12.14 -3.15
N ASN A 235 -19.62 12.66 -3.83
CA ASN A 235 -19.77 13.77 -4.76
C ASN A 235 -20.69 13.33 -5.91
N PRO A 236 -21.87 13.94 -6.10
CA PRO A 236 -22.84 13.50 -7.11
C PRO A 236 -22.30 13.48 -8.54
N HIS A 237 -21.40 14.41 -8.88
CA HIS A 237 -20.76 14.45 -10.19
C HIS A 237 -19.90 13.20 -10.42
N VAL A 238 -19.07 12.84 -9.44
CA VAL A 238 -18.18 11.67 -9.52
C VAL A 238 -18.97 10.37 -9.52
N ALA A 239 -20.04 10.30 -8.71
CA ALA A 239 -20.99 9.17 -8.71
C ALA A 239 -21.62 8.96 -10.09
N ALA A 240 -22.14 10.03 -10.69
CA ALA A 240 -22.76 10.00 -12.01
C ALA A 240 -21.77 9.52 -13.09
N GLU A 241 -20.55 10.06 -13.11
CA GLU A 241 -19.51 9.64 -14.06
C GLU A 241 -19.09 8.18 -13.86
N SER A 242 -19.04 7.72 -12.60
CA SER A 242 -18.72 6.35 -12.23
C SER A 242 -19.88 5.37 -12.45
N GLY A 243 -21.11 5.87 -12.68
CA GLY A 243 -22.31 5.06 -12.83
C GLY A 243 -22.74 4.33 -11.56
N VAL A 244 -22.43 4.88 -10.37
CA VAL A 244 -22.80 4.28 -9.07
C VAL A 244 -23.48 5.31 -8.16
N PRO A 245 -24.42 4.91 -7.30
CA PRO A 245 -25.07 5.83 -6.36
C PRO A 245 -24.11 6.32 -5.27
N HIS A 246 -23.21 5.45 -4.81
CA HIS A 246 -22.22 5.74 -3.79
C HIS A 246 -20.87 5.17 -4.21
N LEU A 247 -19.81 5.95 -4.05
CA LEU A 247 -18.43 5.50 -4.29
C LEU A 247 -17.95 4.66 -3.11
N GLY A 248 -17.12 3.65 -3.36
CA GLY A 248 -16.58 2.79 -2.33
C GLY A 248 -17.50 1.64 -1.91
N ASN A 249 -17.13 0.99 -0.81
CA ASN A 249 -17.89 -0.03 -0.11
C ASN A 249 -17.66 0.13 1.41
N THR A 250 -18.29 -0.72 2.23
CA THR A 250 -18.15 -0.69 3.69
C THR A 250 -16.68 -0.80 4.13
N HIS A 251 -15.87 -1.65 3.47
CA HIS A 251 -14.45 -1.83 3.78
C HIS A 251 -13.62 -0.57 3.52
N VAL A 252 -13.90 0.14 2.42
CA VAL A 252 -13.31 1.45 2.14
C VAL A 252 -13.67 2.45 3.23
N CYS A 253 -14.88 2.42 3.80
CA CYS A 253 -15.22 3.28 4.93
C CYS A 253 -14.35 2.98 6.15
N HIS A 254 -14.08 1.71 6.49
CA HIS A 254 -13.17 1.36 7.60
C HIS A 254 -11.73 1.82 7.33
N LEU A 255 -11.26 1.71 6.08
CA LEU A 255 -9.98 2.27 5.65
C LEU A 255 -9.93 3.78 5.86
N LYS A 256 -10.97 4.51 5.41
CA LYS A 256 -11.07 5.96 5.62
C LYS A 256 -11.01 6.32 7.10
N VAL A 257 -11.77 5.62 7.95
CA VAL A 257 -11.77 5.82 9.41
C VAL A 257 -10.36 5.66 9.98
N GLY A 258 -9.62 4.61 9.59
CA GLY A 258 -8.23 4.41 10.00
C GLY A 258 -7.31 5.57 9.60
N SER A 259 -7.44 6.05 8.36
CA SER A 259 -6.66 7.18 7.87
C SER A 259 -6.97 8.47 8.63
N ILE A 260 -8.26 8.77 8.85
CA ILE A 260 -8.72 9.97 9.55
C ILE A 260 -8.27 9.95 11.02
N ALA A 261 -8.33 8.79 11.68
CA ALA A 261 -7.91 8.64 13.08
C ALA A 261 -6.46 9.07 13.35
N ASN A 262 -5.60 9.05 12.31
CA ASN A 262 -4.18 9.36 12.43
C ASN A 262 -3.84 10.82 12.14
N VAL A 263 -4.82 11.70 11.88
CA VAL A 263 -4.56 13.14 11.63
C VAL A 263 -3.77 13.78 12.77
N THR A 264 -4.10 13.47 14.02
CA THR A 264 -3.42 14.01 15.21
C THR A 264 -1.96 13.57 15.34
N ARG A 265 -1.53 12.49 14.66
CA ARG A 265 -0.12 12.08 14.66
C ARG A 265 0.78 13.03 13.89
N TYR A 266 0.25 13.80 12.95
CA TYR A 266 1.04 14.82 12.25
C TYR A 266 1.46 15.99 13.15
N ILE A 267 0.73 16.19 14.26
CA ILE A 267 1.06 17.20 15.29
C ILE A 267 1.68 16.57 16.56
N GLY A 268 2.17 15.33 16.45
CA GLY A 268 2.87 14.66 17.55
C GLY A 268 1.97 14.11 18.67
N LEU A 269 0.66 13.98 18.43
CA LEU A 269 -0.29 13.42 19.40
C LEU A 269 -0.68 11.96 19.05
N PRO A 270 -1.21 11.19 20.01
CA PRO A 270 -1.79 9.88 19.72
C PRO A 270 -2.93 9.95 18.70
N PRO A 271 -3.26 8.85 18.00
CA PRO A 271 -4.46 8.78 17.17
C PRO A 271 -5.72 9.18 17.93
N SER A 272 -6.67 9.80 17.23
CA SER A 272 -8.01 10.05 17.77
C SER A 272 -8.83 8.75 17.78
N GLN A 273 -9.83 8.69 18.66
CA GLN A 273 -10.83 7.64 18.60
C GLN A 273 -11.91 8.08 17.63
N ILE A 274 -12.33 7.20 16.73
CA ILE A 274 -13.39 7.48 15.76
C ILE A 274 -14.43 6.37 15.81
N GLU A 275 -15.68 6.75 15.96
CA GLU A 275 -16.84 5.87 15.82
C GLU A 275 -17.59 6.23 14.54
N LYS A 276 -17.91 5.24 13.71
CA LYS A 276 -18.76 5.40 12.53
C LYS A 276 -20.20 5.09 12.93
N THR A 277 -21.04 6.11 13.04
CA THR A 277 -22.43 5.98 13.54
C THR A 277 -23.45 5.74 12.43
N SER A 278 -23.12 6.05 11.18
CA SER A 278 -23.95 5.80 10.00
C SER A 278 -23.10 5.55 8.75
N CYS A 279 -23.65 4.87 7.76
CA CYS A 279 -22.95 4.54 6.52
C CYS A 279 -23.91 4.39 5.32
N VAL A 280 -23.66 5.14 4.25
CA VAL A 280 -24.45 5.05 3.01
C VAL A 280 -24.43 3.65 2.39
N HIS A 281 -23.34 2.90 2.57
CA HIS A 281 -23.24 1.51 2.09
C HIS A 281 -24.03 0.52 2.95
N GLN A 282 -24.61 0.97 4.07
CA GLN A 282 -25.53 0.23 4.92
C GLN A 282 -26.98 0.74 4.79
N GLY A 283 -27.24 1.67 3.87
CA GLY A 283 -28.58 2.20 3.59
C GLY A 283 -28.90 3.55 4.24
N ASP A 284 -27.95 4.15 4.96
CA ASP A 284 -28.14 5.48 5.54
C ASP A 284 -28.03 6.59 4.48
N ALA A 285 -28.55 7.77 4.79
CA ALA A 285 -28.49 8.92 3.87
C ALA A 285 -27.08 9.54 3.76
N VAL A 286 -26.27 9.40 4.80
CA VAL A 286 -24.94 9.99 4.93
C VAL A 286 -24.05 9.06 5.74
N CYS A 287 -22.72 9.19 5.59
CA CYS A 287 -21.78 8.57 6.52
C CYS A 287 -21.40 9.59 7.60
N THR A 288 -21.56 9.23 8.86
CA THR A 288 -21.24 10.09 10.01
C THR A 288 -20.10 9.48 10.82
N LEU A 289 -19.13 10.34 11.17
CA LEU A 289 -17.97 10.01 12.00
C LEU A 289 -18.00 10.87 13.27
N GLU A 290 -18.01 10.22 14.43
CA GLU A 290 -17.80 10.86 15.73
C GLU A 290 -16.33 10.75 16.12
N ILE A 291 -15.63 11.87 16.15
CA ILE A 291 -14.19 11.95 16.38
C ILE A 291 -13.95 12.48 17.79
N THR A 292 -13.33 11.68 18.65
CA THR A 292 -12.88 12.09 20.00
C THR A 292 -11.38 12.34 19.99
N PHE A 293 -10.98 13.57 20.35
CA PHE A 293 -9.58 13.99 20.36
C PHE A 293 -8.79 13.35 21.50
N PRO A 294 -7.48 13.09 21.31
CA PRO A 294 -6.63 12.58 22.38
C PRO A 294 -6.52 13.61 23.51
N LYS A 295 -6.58 13.14 24.76
CA LYS A 295 -6.37 14.00 25.94
C LYS A 295 -4.91 14.46 25.99
N VAL A 296 -4.67 15.74 25.70
CA VAL A 296 -3.35 16.35 25.85
C VAL A 296 -3.11 16.61 27.33
N ARG A 297 -2.23 15.82 27.96
CA ARG A 297 -1.67 16.23 29.25
C ARG A 297 -0.73 17.39 28.96
N MET A 298 -1.15 18.61 29.30
CA MET A 298 -0.25 19.75 29.33
C MET A 298 0.81 19.45 30.39
N HIS A 299 1.94 18.89 29.98
CA HIS A 299 3.13 18.93 30.81
C HIS A 299 3.49 20.41 30.91
N ALA A 300 3.29 20.99 32.10
CA ALA A 300 3.79 22.32 32.40
C ALA A 300 5.27 22.32 32.00
N ARG A 301 5.63 23.13 31.00
CA ARG A 301 7.03 23.32 30.61
C ARG A 301 7.71 23.91 31.84
N VAL A 302 8.58 23.11 32.46
CA VAL A 302 9.50 23.55 33.53
C VAL A 302 10.64 24.32 32.88
#